data_AF-A0A7S4R2Z8-F1
#
_entry.id   AF-A0A7S4R2Z8-F1
#
_cell.length_a   1.000
_cell.length_b   1.000
_cell.length_c   1.000
_cell.angle_alpha   90.00
_cell.angle_beta   90.00
_cell.angle_gamma   90.00
#
_symmetry.space_group_name_H-M   'P 1'
#
loop_
_entity.id
_entity.type
_entity.pdbx_description
1 polymer ?
#
loop_
_entity_poly.entity_id
_entity_poly.type
_entity_poly.pdbx_seq_one_letter_code
_entity_poly.pdbx_strand_id
1 'polypeptide(L)'
;MFHLLLVWLFLIVRSLFLHTYHVTFLLGNINLNPKDVSVTAASVSVIGGTVVFGGTNFYGNVAEMSVIGVFHGGHATISDSCFVNNKGVRSGSVLISAGSVLEEQNNFGFNNTNLNGACGDVFLAESCSSDNNCIGSCSSFDAPISVCRVTDAPFGLQPEGPPAGASAQPSPSPVETDCFSDWKDLSRAIASSNEAGRTFVICPSAVLDASAYPDASLTPIVLRSDDMLIQCGLDGLNSNNCTITGGVAHFRISGSPKGVKLSGLTMRGAKLVSVFAAGDTDAVTIFSNCVWE
;
A
#
# COMPACT_ATOMS: atom_id res chain seq x y z
N MET A 1 30.22 16.51 -50.97
CA MET A 1 30.11 17.54 -49.93
C MET A 1 28.66 17.76 -49.45
N PHE A 2 27.66 17.78 -50.35
CA PHE A 2 26.24 17.91 -49.99
C PHE A 2 25.63 16.73 -49.18
N HIS A 3 26.10 15.49 -49.37
CA HIS A 3 25.59 14.34 -48.60
C HIS A 3 26.09 14.28 -47.15
N LEU A 4 27.27 14.81 -46.84
CA LEU A 4 27.74 14.88 -45.45
C LEU A 4 26.97 15.92 -44.63
N LEU A 5 26.48 17.00 -45.26
CA LEU A 5 25.69 18.02 -44.58
C LEU A 5 24.30 17.51 -44.19
N LEU A 6 23.68 16.67 -45.02
CA LEU A 6 22.38 16.06 -44.73
C LEU A 6 22.43 15.01 -43.61
N VAL A 7 23.51 14.24 -43.53
CA VAL A 7 23.73 13.27 -42.43
C VAL A 7 24.00 14.01 -41.11
N TRP A 8 24.73 15.13 -41.15
CA TRP A 8 24.93 15.98 -39.97
C TRP A 8 23.64 16.68 -39.50
N LEU A 9 22.82 17.17 -40.43
CA LEU A 9 21.52 17.79 -40.10
C LEU A 9 20.54 16.75 -39.54
N PHE A 10 20.53 15.51 -40.05
CA PHE A 10 19.72 14.42 -39.50
C PHE A 10 20.18 13.99 -38.10
N LEU A 11 21.48 14.03 -37.81
CA LEU A 11 22.02 13.72 -36.48
C LEU A 11 21.73 14.85 -35.47
N ILE A 12 21.75 16.11 -35.91
CA ILE A 12 21.38 17.26 -35.07
C ILE A 12 19.87 17.29 -34.81
N VAL A 13 19.03 16.98 -35.81
CA VAL A 13 17.57 16.90 -35.61
C VAL A 13 17.17 15.69 -34.75
N ARG A 14 17.90 14.57 -34.85
CA ARG A 14 17.74 13.46 -33.88
C ARG A 14 18.22 13.83 -32.48
N SER A 15 19.28 14.63 -32.36
CA SER A 15 19.80 15.09 -31.06
C SER A 15 18.93 16.18 -30.42
N LEU A 16 18.23 17.00 -31.21
CA LEU A 16 17.31 18.03 -30.71
C LEU A 16 15.90 17.52 -30.42
N PHE A 17 15.48 16.37 -30.98
CA PHE A 17 14.25 15.68 -30.55
C PHE A 17 14.43 14.79 -29.31
N LEU A 18 15.64 14.71 -28.76
CA LEU A 18 15.99 13.93 -27.57
C LEU A 18 16.25 14.81 -26.33
N HIS A 19 15.86 16.09 -26.35
CA HIS A 19 16.08 17.03 -25.25
C HIS A 19 14.81 17.82 -24.89
N THR A 20 13.79 17.12 -24.40
CA THR A 20 12.85 17.71 -23.43
C THR A 20 12.33 16.59 -22.54
N TYR A 21 12.25 16.86 -21.24
CA TYR A 21 11.96 15.95 -20.12
C TYR A 21 13.16 15.17 -19.55
N HIS A 22 14.16 15.93 -19.09
CA HIS A 22 14.99 15.52 -17.95
C HIS A 22 14.21 15.82 -16.66
N VAL A 23 13.62 14.79 -16.05
CA VAL A 23 13.55 14.69 -14.58
C VAL A 23 14.33 13.44 -14.22
N THR A 24 15.62 13.62 -13.98
CA THR A 24 16.50 12.57 -13.47
C THR A 24 16.13 12.36 -12.00
N PHE A 25 15.21 11.43 -11.73
CA PHE A 25 15.03 10.89 -10.38
C PHE A 25 16.15 9.88 -10.13
N LEU A 26 16.98 10.16 -9.11
CA LEU A 26 17.92 9.20 -8.53
C LEU A 26 17.14 8.10 -7.80
N LEU A 27 16.51 7.21 -8.58
CA LEU A 27 16.10 5.89 -8.13
C LEU A 27 17.14 4.93 -8.69
N GLY A 28 17.98 4.37 -7.82
CA GLY A 28 18.91 3.32 -8.21
C GLY A 28 18.16 2.19 -8.94
N ASN A 29 18.52 2.01 -10.21
CA ASN A 29 18.22 0.87 -11.08
C ASN A 29 16.81 0.27 -10.94
N ILE A 30 15.79 1.09 -11.14
CA ILE A 30 14.53 0.58 -11.70
C ILE A 30 14.35 1.32 -13.02
N ASN A 31 14.60 0.63 -14.12
CA ASN A 31 14.29 1.14 -15.45
C ASN A 31 12.78 0.95 -15.67
N LEU A 32 11.97 1.70 -14.92
CA LEU A 32 10.55 1.85 -15.23
C LEU A 32 10.48 2.83 -16.39
N ASN A 33 10.16 2.32 -17.57
CA ASN A 33 9.96 3.13 -18.76
C ASN A 33 8.91 4.22 -18.42
N PRO A 34 9.15 5.52 -18.66
CA PRO A 34 8.22 6.59 -18.27
C PRO A 34 6.85 6.53 -18.98
N LYS A 35 6.67 5.63 -19.97
CA LYS A 35 5.34 5.29 -20.51
C LYS A 35 4.56 4.28 -19.67
N ASP A 36 5.23 3.58 -18.75
CA ASP A 36 4.63 2.59 -17.81
C ASP A 36 4.37 3.19 -16.41
N VAL A 37 4.81 4.43 -16.14
CA VAL A 37 4.63 5.14 -14.83
C VAL A 37 3.39 6.05 -14.84
N SER A 38 2.59 6.02 -15.90
CA SER A 38 1.20 6.55 -15.89
C SER A 38 0.23 5.60 -15.17
N VAL A 39 0.72 4.52 -14.57
CA VAL A 39 -0.05 3.35 -14.14
C VAL A 39 0.33 3.05 -12.69
N THR A 40 -0.66 2.84 -11.80
CA THR A 40 -0.59 2.43 -10.37
C THR A 40 -0.89 3.47 -9.27
N ALA A 41 -1.85 4.38 -9.48
CA ALA A 41 -2.43 5.11 -8.35
C ALA A 41 -3.51 4.25 -7.64
N ALA A 42 -3.05 3.21 -6.95
CA ALA A 42 -3.82 2.47 -5.95
C ALA A 42 -3.24 2.74 -4.56
N SER A 43 -4.07 2.67 -3.50
CA SER A 43 -3.57 2.79 -2.11
C SER A 43 -2.55 1.69 -1.81
N VAL A 44 -2.77 0.48 -2.32
CA VAL A 44 -1.80 -0.62 -2.32
C VAL A 44 -1.66 -1.17 -3.74
N SER A 45 -0.42 -1.22 -4.22
CA SER A 45 -0.09 -1.80 -5.53
C SER A 45 0.73 -3.06 -5.34
N VAL A 46 0.23 -4.18 -5.88
CA VAL A 46 0.89 -5.49 -5.88
C VAL A 46 1.38 -5.76 -7.30
N ILE A 47 2.69 -5.74 -7.52
CA ILE A 47 3.33 -5.89 -8.83
C ILE A 47 4.33 -7.04 -8.74
N GLY A 48 3.88 -8.24 -9.08
CA GLY A 48 4.62 -9.46 -8.74
C GLY A 48 4.48 -9.83 -7.26
N GLY A 49 5.21 -10.89 -6.85
CA GLY A 49 5.16 -11.44 -5.49
C GLY A 49 3.76 -11.83 -5.00
N THR A 50 3.67 -12.08 -3.70
CA THR A 50 2.43 -12.39 -2.99
C THR A 50 2.21 -11.43 -1.84
N VAL A 51 1.00 -10.86 -1.73
CA VAL A 51 0.58 -10.07 -0.58
C VAL A 51 -0.66 -10.69 0.05
N VAL A 52 -0.63 -10.88 1.36
CA VAL A 52 -1.74 -11.43 2.14
C VAL A 52 -2.29 -10.34 3.05
N PHE A 53 -3.59 -10.09 2.97
CA PHE A 53 -4.33 -9.18 3.84
C PHE A 53 -5.28 -10.00 4.71
N GLY A 54 -5.12 -9.92 6.04
CA GLY A 54 -5.97 -10.63 6.99
C GLY A 54 -6.51 -9.69 8.06
N GLY A 55 -7.83 -9.61 8.23
CA GLY A 55 -8.44 -8.75 9.25
C GLY A 55 -8.20 -7.25 9.00
N THR A 56 -7.99 -6.85 7.74
CA THR A 56 -7.61 -5.47 7.40
C THR A 56 -8.83 -4.61 7.08
N ASN A 57 -8.67 -3.30 7.21
CA ASN A 57 -9.73 -2.36 6.90
C ASN A 57 -9.28 -1.27 5.92
N PHE A 58 -10.15 -0.97 4.95
CA PHE A 58 -9.97 0.07 3.96
C PHE A 58 -11.19 1.00 4.02
N TYR A 59 -10.99 2.22 4.50
CA TYR A 59 -12.04 3.19 4.76
C TYR A 59 -11.84 4.45 3.94
N GLY A 60 -12.83 4.83 3.13
CA GLY A 60 -12.84 6.16 2.50
C GLY A 60 -11.67 6.43 1.54
N ASN A 61 -10.94 5.41 1.11
CA ASN A 61 -9.79 5.60 0.23
C ASN A 61 -10.27 6.12 -1.12
N VAL A 62 -9.59 7.15 -1.63
CA VAL A 62 -9.80 7.67 -2.98
C VAL A 62 -8.54 7.43 -3.80
N ALA A 63 -8.66 6.60 -4.82
CA ALA A 63 -7.55 6.21 -5.67
C ALA A 63 -7.88 6.40 -7.14
N GLU A 64 -6.87 6.52 -8.01
CA GLU A 64 -7.13 6.65 -9.44
C GLU A 64 -7.60 5.31 -10.03
N MET A 65 -6.93 4.21 -9.68
CA MET A 65 -7.27 2.91 -10.24
C MET A 65 -8.31 2.21 -9.36
N SER A 66 -7.90 1.86 -8.15
CA SER A 66 -8.62 1.07 -7.15
C SER A 66 -7.92 1.25 -5.80
N VAL A 67 -8.51 0.79 -4.70
CA VAL A 67 -7.80 0.80 -3.41
C VAL A 67 -6.66 -0.22 -3.40
N ILE A 68 -6.93 -1.44 -3.85
CA ILE A 68 -5.92 -2.48 -4.06
C ILE A 68 -5.85 -2.77 -5.56
N GLY A 69 -4.66 -2.68 -6.14
CA GLY A 69 -4.42 -3.05 -7.52
C GLY A 69 -3.41 -4.19 -7.61
N VAL A 70 -3.77 -5.27 -8.30
CA VAL A 70 -2.93 -6.45 -8.51
C VAL A 70 -2.54 -6.53 -9.99
N PHE A 71 -1.25 -6.38 -10.25
CA PHE A 71 -0.69 -6.16 -11.57
C PHE A 71 0.46 -7.11 -11.91
N HIS A 72 0.68 -7.33 -13.21
CA HIS A 72 1.89 -7.94 -13.76
C HIS A 72 2.31 -9.26 -13.09
N GLY A 73 1.36 -10.16 -12.88
CA GLY A 73 1.62 -11.47 -12.26
C GLY A 73 1.71 -11.43 -10.73
N GLY A 74 1.28 -10.33 -10.11
CA GLY A 74 1.10 -10.25 -8.67
C GLY A 74 0.00 -11.19 -8.18
N HIS A 75 0.13 -11.62 -6.93
CA HIS A 75 -0.85 -12.44 -6.23
C HIS A 75 -1.29 -11.71 -4.96
N ALA A 76 -2.60 -11.54 -4.79
CA ALA A 76 -3.18 -11.07 -3.54
C ALA A 76 -4.06 -12.16 -2.92
N THR A 77 -3.94 -12.36 -1.61
CA THR A 77 -4.93 -13.08 -0.80
C THR A 77 -5.57 -12.09 0.15
N ILE A 78 -6.91 -11.99 0.16
CA ILE A 78 -7.64 -11.05 1.03
C ILE A 78 -8.66 -11.84 1.83
N SER A 79 -8.55 -11.85 3.15
CA SER A 79 -9.54 -12.48 4.01
C SER A 79 -9.95 -11.63 5.20
N ASP A 80 -11.19 -11.87 5.64
CA ASP A 80 -11.75 -11.28 6.86
C ASP A 80 -11.62 -9.75 6.90
N SER A 81 -11.70 -9.11 5.72
CA SER A 81 -11.35 -7.70 5.55
C SER A 81 -12.55 -6.85 5.15
N CYS A 82 -12.40 -5.54 5.38
CA CYS A 82 -13.47 -4.55 5.22
C CYS A 82 -13.13 -3.50 4.19
N PHE A 83 -14.08 -3.23 3.30
CA PHE A 83 -14.00 -2.18 2.31
C PHE A 83 -15.24 -1.30 2.43
N VAL A 84 -15.09 -0.09 2.97
CA VAL A 84 -16.22 0.80 3.22
C VAL A 84 -15.95 2.19 2.66
N ASN A 85 -16.91 2.71 1.88
CA ASN A 85 -16.86 4.04 1.26
C ASN A 85 -15.64 4.27 0.37
N ASN A 86 -15.03 3.22 -0.18
CA ASN A 86 -13.89 3.38 -1.06
C ASN A 86 -14.31 3.85 -2.45
N LYS A 87 -13.43 4.59 -3.11
CA LYS A 87 -13.68 5.15 -4.43
C LYS A 87 -12.45 5.07 -5.31
N GLY A 88 -12.52 4.27 -6.37
CA GLY A 88 -11.53 4.35 -7.45
C GLY A 88 -12.11 4.99 -8.72
N VAL A 89 -11.28 5.64 -9.54
CA VAL A 89 -11.76 6.22 -10.81
C VAL A 89 -12.15 5.12 -11.78
N ARG A 90 -11.38 4.02 -11.81
CA ARG A 90 -11.60 2.92 -12.76
C ARG A 90 -12.42 1.76 -12.19
N SER A 91 -11.98 1.18 -11.09
CA SER A 91 -12.75 0.21 -10.31
C SER A 91 -12.84 0.67 -8.87
N GLY A 92 -13.79 0.15 -8.10
CA GLY A 92 -13.96 0.62 -6.73
C GLY A 92 -12.83 0.15 -5.81
N SER A 93 -12.99 -1.01 -5.17
CA SER A 93 -12.08 -1.44 -4.10
C SER A 93 -10.88 -2.21 -4.61
N VAL A 94 -11.09 -3.24 -5.45
CA VAL A 94 -10.04 -4.14 -5.91
C VAL A 94 -10.03 -4.20 -7.44
N LEU A 95 -8.84 -4.12 -8.02
CA LEU A 95 -8.57 -4.32 -9.43
C LEU A 95 -7.56 -5.46 -9.59
N ILE A 96 -7.87 -6.40 -10.48
CA ILE A 96 -6.93 -7.46 -10.84
C ILE A 96 -6.71 -7.40 -12.34
N SER A 97 -5.45 -7.24 -12.76
CA SER A 97 -5.09 -7.26 -14.17
C SER A 97 -4.97 -8.69 -14.71
N ALA A 98 -5.06 -8.83 -16.03
CA ALA A 98 -4.86 -10.09 -16.71
C ALA A 98 -3.52 -10.75 -16.32
N GLY A 99 -3.58 -12.05 -15.98
CA GLY A 99 -2.41 -12.83 -15.54
C GLY A 99 -2.02 -12.66 -14.07
N SER A 100 -2.74 -11.83 -13.31
CA SER A 100 -2.60 -11.72 -11.85
C SER A 100 -3.64 -12.58 -11.14
N VAL A 101 -3.44 -12.85 -9.85
CA VAL A 101 -4.30 -13.75 -9.07
C VAL A 101 -4.87 -13.01 -7.86
N LEU A 102 -6.16 -13.21 -7.60
CA LEU A 102 -6.81 -12.88 -6.33
C LEU A 102 -7.43 -14.14 -5.74
N GLU A 103 -7.09 -14.41 -4.48
CA GLU A 103 -7.83 -15.32 -3.62
C GLU A 103 -8.55 -14.47 -2.57
N GLU A 104 -9.86 -14.57 -2.49
CA GLU A 104 -10.64 -13.75 -1.55
C GLU A 104 -11.64 -14.61 -0.78
N GLN A 105 -11.75 -14.36 0.52
CA GLN A 105 -12.62 -15.13 1.40
C GLN A 105 -13.15 -14.25 2.52
N ASN A 106 -14.47 -14.30 2.74
CA ASN A 106 -15.10 -13.67 3.89
C ASN A 106 -14.77 -12.16 3.97
N ASN A 107 -14.94 -11.43 2.87
CA ASN A 107 -14.73 -9.98 2.84
C ASN A 107 -16.07 -9.26 2.76
N PHE A 108 -16.15 -8.08 3.37
CA PHE A 108 -17.35 -7.23 3.35
C PHE A 108 -17.09 -5.93 2.60
N GLY A 109 -18.05 -5.57 1.74
CA GLY A 109 -18.09 -4.34 0.98
C GLY A 109 -19.30 -3.51 1.34
N PHE A 110 -19.13 -2.20 1.59
CA PHE A 110 -20.26 -1.29 1.74
C PHE A 110 -20.00 0.06 1.11
N ASN A 111 -20.92 0.47 0.24
CA ASN A 111 -20.90 1.78 -0.43
C ASN A 111 -19.56 2.08 -1.13
N ASN A 112 -18.90 1.04 -1.65
CA ASN A 112 -17.75 1.23 -2.53
C ASN A 112 -18.26 1.65 -3.89
N THR A 113 -17.65 2.68 -4.46
CA THR A 113 -18.09 3.28 -5.71
C THR A 113 -16.93 3.34 -6.70
N ASN A 114 -17.26 3.47 -7.98
CA ASN A 114 -16.30 3.96 -8.94
C ASN A 114 -16.89 5.13 -9.72
N LEU A 115 -16.04 5.97 -10.31
CA LEU A 115 -16.49 7.20 -10.96
C LEU A 115 -17.26 6.96 -12.26
N ASN A 116 -17.07 5.80 -12.91
CA ASN A 116 -17.67 5.48 -14.21
C ASN A 116 -18.83 4.47 -14.14
N GLY A 117 -19.31 4.10 -12.95
CA GLY A 117 -20.45 3.18 -12.77
C GLY A 117 -20.15 1.70 -13.08
N ALA A 118 -18.89 1.29 -13.01
CA ALA A 118 -18.47 -0.13 -13.01
C ALA A 118 -18.44 -0.71 -11.57
N CYS A 119 -17.75 -1.84 -11.38
CA CYS A 119 -17.74 -2.61 -10.14
C CYS A 119 -17.27 -1.79 -8.93
N GLY A 120 -18.08 -1.75 -7.86
CA GLY A 120 -17.74 -1.11 -6.60
C GLY A 120 -16.75 -1.93 -5.76
N ASP A 121 -16.87 -3.25 -5.77
CA ASP A 121 -16.03 -4.11 -4.93
C ASP A 121 -14.84 -4.64 -5.71
N VAL A 122 -15.00 -5.69 -6.53
CA VAL A 122 -13.91 -6.33 -7.27
C VAL A 122 -14.14 -6.22 -8.77
N PHE A 123 -13.12 -5.78 -9.51
CA PHE A 123 -13.08 -5.85 -10.97
C PHE A 123 -11.93 -6.75 -11.44
N LEU A 124 -12.32 -7.79 -12.18
CA LEU A 124 -11.43 -8.78 -12.80
C LEU A 124 -11.19 -8.37 -14.25
N ALA A 125 -10.08 -7.71 -14.55
CA ALA A 125 -9.76 -7.27 -15.90
C ALA A 125 -9.20 -8.44 -16.73
N GLU A 126 -9.88 -8.75 -17.83
CA GLU A 126 -9.47 -9.76 -18.81
C GLU A 126 -8.49 -9.17 -19.83
N SER A 127 -8.70 -7.92 -20.21
CA SER A 127 -7.82 -7.19 -21.11
C SER A 127 -7.93 -5.69 -20.85
N CYS A 128 -6.82 -4.96 -21.04
CA CYS A 128 -6.78 -3.51 -20.96
C CYS A 128 -6.14 -2.95 -22.23
N SER A 129 -6.81 -1.98 -22.84
CA SER A 129 -6.27 -1.22 -23.96
C SER A 129 -5.28 -0.14 -23.48
N SER A 130 -4.48 0.42 -24.40
CA SER A 130 -3.53 1.51 -24.11
C SER A 130 -4.21 2.78 -23.61
N ASP A 131 -5.50 2.96 -23.90
CA ASP A 131 -6.30 4.09 -23.42
C ASP A 131 -6.85 3.82 -22.01
N ASN A 132 -6.34 2.77 -21.35
CA ASN A 132 -6.71 2.28 -20.03
C ASN A 132 -8.20 1.90 -19.91
N ASN A 133 -8.85 1.63 -21.04
CA ASN A 133 -10.16 1.02 -21.06
C ASN A 133 -9.99 -0.50 -20.91
N CYS A 134 -10.50 -1.05 -19.83
CA CYS A 134 -10.38 -2.47 -19.50
C CYS A 134 -11.72 -3.17 -19.68
N ILE A 135 -11.71 -4.35 -20.28
CA ILE A 135 -12.84 -5.26 -20.36
C ILE A 135 -12.64 -6.31 -19.26
N GLY A 136 -13.70 -6.63 -18.54
CA GLY A 136 -13.63 -7.55 -17.42
C GLY A 136 -14.99 -7.84 -16.82
N SER A 137 -14.97 -8.53 -15.68
CA SER A 137 -16.16 -8.90 -14.92
C SER A 137 -16.14 -8.32 -13.51
N CYS A 138 -17.33 -8.15 -12.93
CA CYS A 138 -17.50 -7.69 -11.56
C CYS A 138 -17.73 -8.85 -10.62
N SER A 139 -17.18 -8.75 -9.42
CA SER A 139 -17.59 -9.54 -8.25
C SER A 139 -17.88 -8.62 -7.08
N SER A 140 -18.81 -9.03 -6.23
CA SER A 140 -19.17 -8.34 -5.00
C SER A 140 -18.51 -9.03 -3.80
N PHE A 141 -18.37 -8.30 -2.70
CA PHE A 141 -18.04 -8.88 -1.42
C PHE A 141 -19.30 -9.40 -0.73
N ASP A 142 -19.39 -10.71 -0.50
CA ASP A 142 -20.63 -11.36 -0.06
C ASP A 142 -20.71 -11.63 1.46
N ALA A 143 -19.66 -11.31 2.22
CA ALA A 143 -19.66 -11.59 3.65
C ALA A 143 -20.60 -10.63 4.42
N PRO A 144 -21.16 -11.04 5.56
CA PRO A 144 -22.02 -10.18 6.36
C PRO A 144 -21.22 -9.08 7.08
N ILE A 145 -21.90 -7.99 7.45
CA ILE A 145 -21.30 -6.87 8.20
C ILE A 145 -20.63 -7.30 9.52
N SER A 146 -21.02 -8.45 10.10
CA SER A 146 -20.39 -8.99 11.32
C SER A 146 -18.92 -9.36 11.13
N VAL A 147 -18.48 -9.57 9.89
CA VAL A 147 -17.06 -9.72 9.58
C VAL A 147 -16.32 -8.41 9.76
N CYS A 148 -17.00 -7.31 9.47
CA CYS A 148 -16.48 -6.00 9.77
C CYS A 148 -16.56 -5.66 11.23
N ARG A 149 -15.39 -5.68 11.86
CA ARG A 149 -15.14 -5.02 13.14
C ARG A 149 -15.07 -3.50 12.94
N VAL A 150 -16.13 -2.91 12.37
CA VAL A 150 -16.26 -1.45 12.20
C VAL A 150 -16.10 -0.72 13.53
N THR A 151 -16.35 -1.41 14.66
CA THR A 151 -16.17 -0.88 16.02
C THR A 151 -14.72 -0.59 16.42
N ASP A 152 -13.73 -1.07 15.65
CA ASP A 152 -12.31 -0.77 15.88
C ASP A 152 -11.79 0.33 14.94
N ALA A 153 -12.64 0.88 14.06
CA ALA A 153 -12.33 2.03 13.22
C ALA A 153 -12.66 3.33 13.97
N PRO A 154 -11.80 4.37 13.93
CA PRO A 154 -12.00 5.61 14.67
C PRO A 154 -13.07 6.54 14.05
N PHE A 155 -14.05 6.01 13.33
CA PHE A 155 -15.17 6.79 12.81
C PHE A 155 -16.29 6.83 13.84
N GLY A 156 -16.49 8.02 14.43
CA GLY A 156 -17.48 8.35 15.45
C GLY A 156 -18.94 8.05 15.05
N LEU A 157 -19.31 6.77 15.06
CA LEU A 157 -20.67 6.26 15.05
C LEU A 157 -20.94 5.34 16.25
N GLN A 158 -20.35 5.62 17.41
CA GLN A 158 -20.93 5.13 18.65
C GLN A 158 -22.07 6.08 19.08
N PRO A 159 -23.32 5.61 19.22
CA PRO A 159 -24.26 6.30 20.08
C PRO A 159 -23.68 6.29 21.49
N GLU A 160 -23.52 7.47 22.08
CA GLU A 160 -23.05 7.67 23.46
C GLU A 160 -23.91 6.83 24.42
N GLY A 161 -23.41 5.66 24.81
CA GLY A 161 -23.94 4.84 25.90
C GLY A 161 -23.16 5.13 27.18
N PRO A 162 -23.81 5.16 28.36
CA PRO A 162 -23.19 5.63 29.59
C PRO A 162 -22.08 4.69 30.08
N PRO A 163 -21.04 5.22 30.76
CA PRO A 163 -19.89 4.43 31.17
C PRO A 163 -20.27 3.47 32.31
N ALA A 164 -20.18 2.17 32.05
CA ALA A 164 -20.22 1.15 33.09
C ALA A 164 -18.80 0.99 33.68
N GLY A 165 -18.68 1.28 34.97
CA GLY A 165 -17.41 1.29 35.71
C GLY A 165 -16.66 -0.04 35.64
N ALA A 166 -15.41 0.03 35.18
CA ALA A 166 -14.44 -1.04 35.31
C ALA A 166 -13.43 -0.68 36.41
N SER A 167 -13.32 -1.59 37.38
CA SER A 167 -12.34 -1.57 38.47
C SER A 167 -10.92 -1.52 37.91
N ALA A 168 -10.15 -0.49 38.29
CA ALA A 168 -8.75 -0.34 37.92
C ALA A 168 -7.90 -1.47 38.55
N GLN A 169 -7.46 -2.41 37.72
CA GLN A 169 -6.43 -3.37 38.10
C GLN A 169 -5.06 -2.66 38.10
N PRO A 170 -4.14 -2.95 39.04
CA PRO A 170 -2.82 -2.32 39.07
C PRO A 170 -2.08 -2.64 37.77
N SER A 171 -1.79 -1.59 37.01
CA SER A 171 -0.98 -1.68 35.79
C SER A 171 0.44 -2.11 36.19
N PRO A 172 0.98 -3.21 35.65
CA PRO A 172 2.38 -3.55 35.86
C PRO A 172 3.26 -2.42 35.29
N SER A 173 4.28 -2.02 36.04
CA SER A 173 5.24 -0.99 35.61
C SER A 173 5.72 -1.26 34.18
N PRO A 174 5.83 -0.24 33.32
CA PRO A 174 6.18 -0.43 31.92
C PRO A 174 7.58 -1.03 31.85
N VAL A 175 7.70 -2.22 31.27
CA VAL A 175 8.99 -2.66 30.74
C VAL A 175 9.27 -1.70 29.59
N GLU A 176 10.23 -0.81 29.80
CA GLU A 176 10.72 0.13 28.78
C GLU A 176 11.24 -0.71 27.61
N THR A 177 10.36 -0.90 26.62
CA THR A 177 10.67 -1.68 25.44
C THR A 177 11.08 -0.68 24.38
N ASP A 178 12.28 -0.84 23.83
CA ASP A 178 12.78 0.02 22.76
C ASP A 178 11.79 -0.03 21.57
N CYS A 179 11.04 1.06 21.40
CA CYS A 179 10.07 1.23 20.32
C CYS A 179 10.34 2.52 19.55
N PHE A 180 9.86 2.58 18.31
CA PHE A 180 10.02 3.72 17.42
C PHE A 180 8.81 4.64 17.51
N SER A 181 9.05 5.92 17.78
CA SER A 181 8.03 6.98 17.73
C SER A 181 8.25 7.97 16.59
N ASP A 182 9.33 7.80 15.83
CA ASP A 182 9.75 8.67 14.74
C ASP A 182 10.01 7.86 13.45
N TRP A 183 9.57 8.39 12.30
CA TRP A 183 9.67 7.74 10.99
C TRP A 183 11.12 7.55 10.54
N LYS A 184 11.99 8.53 10.79
CA LYS A 184 13.40 8.49 10.40
C LYS A 184 14.15 7.47 11.25
N ASP A 185 13.85 7.38 12.53
CA ASP A 185 14.48 6.39 13.41
C ASP A 185 14.11 4.97 13.01
N LEU A 186 12.81 4.72 12.73
CA LEU A 186 12.35 3.45 12.18
C LEU A 186 13.02 3.12 10.83
N SER A 187 13.03 4.09 9.91
CA SER A 187 13.63 3.93 8.59
C SER A 187 15.12 3.60 8.65
N ARG A 188 15.88 4.31 9.51
CA ARG A 188 17.30 4.04 9.73
C ARG A 188 17.54 2.67 10.36
N ALA A 189 16.74 2.29 11.35
CA ALA A 189 16.85 0.99 12.00
C ALA A 189 16.64 -0.15 11.00
N ILE A 190 15.60 -0.06 10.17
CA ILE A 190 15.31 -1.05 9.11
C ILE A 190 16.43 -1.07 8.07
N ALA A 191 16.86 0.10 7.57
CA ALA A 191 17.91 0.19 6.55
C ALA A 191 19.27 -0.34 7.03
N SER A 192 19.56 -0.23 8.33
CA SER A 192 20.79 -0.76 8.94
C SER A 192 20.71 -2.22 9.35
N SER A 193 19.52 -2.83 9.28
CA SER A 193 19.31 -4.21 9.70
C SER A 193 19.71 -5.18 8.60
N ASN A 194 20.74 -5.99 8.86
CA ASN A 194 21.15 -7.08 7.98
C ASN A 194 20.65 -8.46 8.46
N GLU A 195 19.89 -8.49 9.56
CA GLU A 195 19.44 -9.71 10.21
C GLU A 195 18.01 -10.06 9.76
N ALA A 196 17.80 -11.32 9.38
CA ALA A 196 16.47 -11.90 9.20
C ALA A 196 15.77 -12.08 10.55
N GLY A 197 14.44 -12.09 10.58
CA GLY A 197 13.67 -12.35 11.80
C GLY A 197 13.58 -11.17 12.77
N ARG A 198 14.04 -9.98 12.38
CA ARG A 198 14.05 -8.81 13.27
C ARG A 198 12.65 -8.21 13.43
N THR A 199 12.31 -7.89 14.68
CA THR A 199 11.08 -7.18 15.03
C THR A 199 11.34 -5.70 15.28
N PHE A 200 10.54 -4.84 14.67
CA PHE A 200 10.53 -3.40 14.85
C PHE A 200 9.18 -3.02 15.46
N VAL A 201 9.22 -2.51 16.69
CA VAL A 201 8.02 -2.14 17.44
C VAL A 201 7.80 -0.64 17.32
N ILE A 202 6.63 -0.22 16.84
CA ILE A 202 6.22 1.19 16.87
C ILE A 202 5.53 1.45 18.22
N CYS A 203 5.87 2.56 18.86
CA CYS A 203 5.30 2.88 20.17
C CYS A 203 3.78 3.07 20.07
N PRO A 204 2.99 2.57 21.04
CA PRO A 204 1.56 2.84 21.09
C PRO A 204 1.27 4.35 21.02
N SER A 205 0.24 4.72 20.27
CA SER A 205 -0.19 6.10 19.97
C SER A 205 0.83 6.96 19.22
N ALA A 206 1.93 6.39 18.74
CA ALA A 206 2.89 7.14 17.95
C ALA A 206 2.29 7.51 16.58
N VAL A 207 2.63 8.72 16.14
CA VAL A 207 2.29 9.23 14.80
C VAL A 207 3.60 9.47 14.06
N LEU A 208 3.88 8.63 13.06
CA LEU A 208 5.09 8.67 12.27
C LEU A 208 4.80 9.42 10.97
N ASP A 209 5.35 10.63 10.83
CA ASP A 209 5.14 11.48 9.66
C ASP A 209 6.16 11.18 8.55
N ALA A 210 5.71 10.50 7.50
CA ALA A 210 6.51 10.21 6.31
C ALA A 210 6.76 11.45 5.43
N SER A 211 6.13 12.59 5.72
CA SER A 211 6.34 13.87 5.03
C SER A 211 7.33 14.81 5.71
N ALA A 212 7.73 14.52 6.95
CA ALA A 212 8.61 15.38 7.76
C ALA A 212 10.03 15.58 7.19
N TYR A 213 10.32 15.03 6.00
CA TYR A 213 11.61 15.08 5.35
C TYR A 213 11.59 15.90 4.05
N PRO A 214 12.06 17.16 4.07
CA PRO A 214 12.07 18.03 2.90
C PRO A 214 13.10 17.63 1.84
N ASP A 215 14.17 16.91 2.23
CA ASP A 215 15.24 16.44 1.32
C ASP A 215 15.09 14.96 0.93
N ALA A 216 14.19 14.19 1.57
CA ALA A 216 13.91 12.82 1.15
C ALA A 216 12.86 12.84 0.03
N SER A 217 13.34 13.11 -1.17
CA SER A 217 12.60 12.76 -2.38
C SER A 217 12.15 11.30 -2.28
N LEU A 218 10.85 11.08 -2.09
CA LEU A 218 10.14 9.86 -2.49
C LEU A 218 10.53 8.52 -1.86
N THR A 219 11.40 8.40 -0.86
CA THR A 219 11.86 7.06 -0.45
C THR A 219 10.97 6.44 0.63
N PRO A 220 10.05 5.51 0.27
CA PRO A 220 9.40 4.67 1.27
C PRO A 220 10.46 3.85 2.03
N ILE A 221 10.08 3.32 3.20
CA ILE A 221 10.88 2.30 3.86
C ILE A 221 10.90 1.06 2.97
N VAL A 222 12.10 0.63 2.56
CA VAL A 222 12.26 -0.53 1.68
C VAL A 222 12.51 -1.79 2.50
N LEU A 223 11.61 -2.76 2.37
CA LEU A 223 11.66 -4.06 3.04
C LEU A 223 12.29 -5.09 2.10
N ARG A 224 13.46 -5.61 2.48
CA ARG A 224 14.27 -6.55 1.66
C ARG A 224 14.73 -7.81 2.39
N SER A 225 14.56 -7.88 3.71
CA SER A 225 15.05 -8.99 4.53
C SER A 225 13.90 -9.93 4.88
N ASP A 226 14.22 -11.22 5.00
CA ASP A 226 13.28 -12.25 5.39
C ASP A 226 12.83 -12.11 6.85
N ASP A 227 11.62 -12.60 7.12
CA ASP A 227 10.99 -12.73 8.43
C ASP A 227 10.95 -11.42 9.24
N MET A 228 10.94 -10.28 8.56
CA MET A 228 10.87 -8.97 9.19
C MET A 228 9.46 -8.72 9.75
N LEU A 229 9.36 -8.32 11.01
CA LEU A 229 8.10 -7.94 11.64
C LEU A 229 8.11 -6.45 11.99
N ILE A 230 7.16 -5.69 11.47
CA ILE A 230 6.89 -4.31 11.89
C ILE A 230 5.51 -4.32 12.56
N GLN A 231 5.44 -3.96 13.83
CA GLN A 231 4.19 -4.07 14.59
C GLN A 231 3.90 -2.86 15.47
N CYS A 232 2.62 -2.52 15.59
CA CYS A 232 2.15 -1.51 16.52
C CYS A 232 2.04 -2.06 17.94
N GLY A 233 2.85 -1.55 18.87
CA GLY A 233 3.01 -2.12 20.19
C GLY A 233 3.54 -3.56 20.16
N LEU A 234 3.56 -4.22 21.32
CA LEU A 234 4.16 -5.56 21.47
C LEU A 234 3.27 -6.69 20.96
N ASP A 235 1.98 -6.45 20.86
CA ASP A 235 0.96 -7.43 20.42
C ASP A 235 0.55 -7.23 18.96
N GLY A 236 0.97 -6.13 18.31
CA GLY A 236 0.63 -5.83 16.92
C GLY A 236 -0.86 -5.55 16.69
N LEU A 237 -1.61 -5.15 17.72
CA LEU A 237 -3.02 -4.79 17.62
C LEU A 237 -3.20 -3.35 17.16
N ASN A 238 -4.25 -3.10 16.38
CA ASN A 238 -4.63 -1.76 15.94
C ASN A 238 -5.12 -0.86 17.09
N SER A 239 -5.60 -1.44 18.19
CA SER A 239 -6.00 -0.71 19.41
C SER A 239 -4.86 0.07 20.05
N ASN A 240 -3.61 -0.26 19.73
CA ASN A 240 -2.44 0.53 20.14
C ASN A 240 -2.28 1.83 19.34
N ASN A 241 -3.07 2.06 18.29
CA ASN A 241 -3.21 3.35 17.59
C ASN A 241 -1.91 3.92 16.99
N CYS A 242 -1.05 3.09 16.41
CA CYS A 242 0.14 3.56 15.70
C CYS A 242 -0.24 4.01 14.29
N THR A 243 0.02 5.28 13.98
CA THR A 243 -0.38 5.89 12.71
C THR A 243 0.85 6.28 11.91
N ILE A 244 0.85 5.98 10.61
CA ILE A 244 1.79 6.49 9.63
C ILE A 244 1.04 7.46 8.73
N THR A 245 1.56 8.68 8.59
CA THR A 245 0.87 9.75 7.85
C THR A 245 1.72 10.37 6.77
N GLY A 246 1.08 10.79 5.68
CA GLY A 246 1.70 11.69 4.70
C GLY A 246 2.70 10.99 3.78
N GLY A 247 3.64 11.76 3.25
CA GLY A 247 4.65 11.26 2.32
C GLY A 247 4.09 10.95 0.93
N VAL A 248 4.96 10.48 0.03
CA VAL A 248 4.54 9.98 -1.29
C VAL A 248 4.19 8.50 -1.21
N ALA A 249 4.98 7.74 -0.44
CA ALA A 249 4.71 6.36 -0.09
C ALA A 249 5.23 5.99 1.29
N HIS A 250 4.63 4.98 1.92
CA HIS A 250 5.05 4.50 3.24
C HIS A 250 6.05 3.33 3.10
N PHE A 251 5.65 2.24 2.43
CA PHE A 251 6.47 1.03 2.33
C PHE A 251 6.67 0.58 0.89
N ARG A 252 7.83 -0.02 0.64
CA ARG A 252 8.12 -0.72 -0.60
C ARG A 252 8.74 -2.09 -0.31
N ILE A 253 8.17 -3.13 -0.90
CA ILE A 253 8.74 -4.47 -0.86
C ILE A 253 9.56 -4.64 -2.14
N SER A 254 10.78 -5.15 -2.03
CA SER A 254 11.70 -5.28 -3.17
C SER A 254 12.61 -6.50 -3.01
N GLY A 255 12.93 -7.15 -4.14
CA GLY A 255 13.66 -8.42 -4.14
C GLY A 255 12.72 -9.58 -3.80
N SER A 256 13.23 -10.60 -3.11
CA SER A 256 12.45 -11.82 -2.79
C SER A 256 12.23 -12.05 -1.29
N PRO A 257 11.92 -11.03 -0.46
CA PRO A 257 11.81 -11.24 0.97
C PRO A 257 10.61 -12.12 1.30
N LYS A 258 10.80 -13.10 2.18
CA LYS A 258 9.76 -14.03 2.65
C LYS A 258 9.36 -13.69 4.08
N GLY A 259 8.10 -13.89 4.42
CA GLY A 259 7.65 -13.75 5.81
C GLY A 259 7.65 -12.32 6.35
N VAL A 260 7.72 -11.30 5.50
CA VAL A 260 7.62 -9.90 5.94
C VAL A 260 6.21 -9.65 6.46
N LYS A 261 6.06 -9.15 7.68
CA LYS A 261 4.77 -8.91 8.32
C LYS A 261 4.66 -7.48 8.85
N LEU A 262 3.54 -6.83 8.54
CA LEU A 262 3.14 -5.54 9.09
C LEU A 262 1.83 -5.72 9.85
N SER A 263 1.79 -5.32 11.12
CA SER A 263 0.64 -5.59 12.01
C SER A 263 0.16 -4.37 12.79
N GLY A 264 -1.15 -4.16 12.80
CA GLY A 264 -1.81 -3.17 13.67
C GLY A 264 -1.55 -1.71 13.26
N LEU A 265 -1.08 -1.47 12.03
CA LEU A 265 -0.72 -0.13 11.56
C LEU A 265 -1.93 0.57 10.96
N THR A 266 -2.11 1.86 11.27
CA THR A 266 -2.97 2.75 10.49
C THR A 266 -2.11 3.55 9.51
N MET A 267 -2.47 3.54 8.23
CA MET A 267 -1.74 4.23 7.15
C MET A 267 -2.67 5.20 6.44
N ARG A 268 -2.27 6.48 6.38
CA ARG A 268 -3.14 7.50 5.78
C ARG A 268 -2.42 8.65 5.10
N GLY A 269 -3.07 9.25 4.12
CA GLY A 269 -2.61 10.48 3.49
C GLY A 269 -1.33 10.35 2.65
N ALA A 270 -1.00 9.15 2.16
CA ALA A 270 0.04 8.99 1.15
C ALA A 270 -0.40 9.65 -0.17
N LYS A 271 0.48 10.43 -0.80
CA LYS A 271 0.13 11.20 -2.02
C LYS A 271 0.05 10.36 -3.29
N LEU A 272 0.73 9.22 -3.34
CA LEU A 272 0.78 8.36 -4.54
C LEU A 272 0.30 6.94 -4.22
N VAL A 273 0.97 6.27 -3.27
CA VAL A 273 0.70 4.88 -2.92
C VAL A 273 1.13 4.65 -1.48
N SER A 274 0.30 4.01 -0.65
CA SER A 274 0.72 3.68 0.72
C SER A 274 1.78 2.56 0.70
N VAL A 275 1.50 1.48 -0.03
CA VAL A 275 2.37 0.30 -0.13
C VAL A 275 2.61 -0.10 -1.58
N PHE A 276 3.89 -0.21 -1.94
CA PHE A 276 4.33 -0.72 -3.23
C PHE A 276 4.96 -2.11 -3.07
N ALA A 277 4.18 -3.16 -3.25
CA ALA A 277 4.64 -4.54 -3.20
C ALA A 277 5.19 -4.95 -4.57
N ALA A 278 6.46 -4.61 -4.84
CA ALA A 278 7.15 -4.92 -6.09
C ALA A 278 8.31 -5.88 -5.85
N GLY A 279 7.99 -6.98 -5.17
CA GLY A 279 8.90 -8.10 -5.01
C GLY A 279 8.84 -9.06 -6.20
N ASP A 280 9.84 -9.91 -6.32
CA ASP A 280 9.87 -11.00 -7.28
C ASP A 280 8.82 -12.06 -6.91
N THR A 281 8.60 -13.07 -7.75
CA THR A 281 7.54 -14.08 -7.56
C THR A 281 7.59 -14.83 -6.23
N ASP A 282 8.76 -14.90 -5.61
CA ASP A 282 8.98 -15.58 -4.33
C ASP A 282 8.78 -14.67 -3.10
N ALA A 283 8.60 -13.37 -3.30
CA ALA A 283 8.37 -12.43 -2.21
C ALA A 283 7.00 -12.66 -1.59
N VAL A 284 6.93 -12.68 -0.26
CA VAL A 284 5.67 -12.82 0.48
C VAL A 284 5.61 -11.77 1.58
N THR A 285 4.56 -10.94 1.55
CA THR A 285 4.30 -9.93 2.57
C THR A 285 2.90 -10.08 3.15
N ILE A 286 2.77 -9.91 4.46
CA ILE A 286 1.54 -10.13 5.21
C ILE A 286 1.17 -8.84 5.92
N PHE A 287 -0.06 -8.38 5.73
CA PHE A 287 -0.69 -7.30 6.47
C PHE A 287 -1.78 -7.87 7.36
N SER A 288 -1.66 -7.68 8.67
CA SER A 288 -2.64 -8.17 9.65
C SER A 288 -3.18 -7.07 10.52
N ASN A 289 -4.50 -6.94 10.62
CA ASN A 289 -5.15 -5.91 11.44
C ASN A 289 -4.71 -4.49 11.10
N CYS A 290 -4.34 -4.22 9.85
CA CYS A 290 -3.96 -2.89 9.38
C CYS A 290 -5.19 -2.11 8.91
N VAL A 291 -5.07 -0.78 8.92
CA VAL A 291 -6.10 0.16 8.46
C VAL A 291 -5.52 1.09 7.41
N TRP A 292 -6.24 1.31 6.32
CA TRP A 292 -5.96 2.31 5.29
C TRP A 292 -7.10 3.33 5.23
N GLU A 293 -6.77 4.62 5.36
CA GLU A 293 -7.73 5.75 5.30
C GLU A 293 -7.21 6.98 4.55
#